data_AF-A0A2K3JRA7-F1
#
_entry.id   AF-A0A2K3JRA7-F1
#
_cell.length_a   1.000
_cell.length_b   1.000
_cell.length_c   1.000
_cell.angle_alpha   90.00
_cell.angle_beta   90.00
_cell.angle_gamma   90.00
#
_symmetry.space_group_name_H-M   'P 1'
#
loop_
_entity.id
_entity.type
_entity.pdbx_description
1 polymer ?
#
loop_
_entity_poly.entity_id
_entity_poly.type
_entity_poly.pdbx_seq_one_letter_code
_entity_poly.pdbx_strand_id
1 'polypeptide(L)' 'MSVGTEITYGETMIPDEGWKQYLDHKWNRDTVVEETAKFPELTSQSETEQRPHK' A
#
# COMPACT_ATOMS: atom_id res chain seq x y z
N MET A 1 8.45 6.39 -10.85
CA MET A 1 7.11 6.62 -10.27
C MET A 1 7.21 6.31 -8.78
N SER A 2 6.84 7.26 -7.91
CA SER A 2 6.98 7.06 -6.47
C SER A 2 5.82 6.18 -5.97
N VAL A 3 6.11 4.92 -5.69
CA VAL A 3 5.14 3.94 -5.19
C VAL A 3 4.99 4.10 -3.68
N GLY A 4 4.53 5.26 -3.20
CA GLY A 4 4.18 5.53 -1.79
C GLY A 4 5.08 4.85 -0.74
N THR A 5 4.67 3.65 -0.33
CA THR A 5 5.32 2.80 0.68
C THR A 5 6.19 1.69 0.13
N GLU A 6 6.10 1.30 -1.13
CA GLU A 6 6.85 0.21 -1.76
C GLU A 6 8.20 0.72 -2.30
N ILE A 7 9.21 -0.16 -2.35
CA ILE A 7 10.55 0.19 -2.88
C ILE A 7 10.83 -0.73 -4.06
N THR A 8 11.29 -0.12 -5.16
CA THR A 8 11.69 -0.83 -6.37
C THR A 8 13.04 -0.31 -6.86
N TYR A 9 13.91 -1.19 -7.34
CA TYR A 9 15.26 -0.86 -7.80
C TYR A 9 15.40 -0.88 -9.31
N GLY A 10 16.28 0.02 -9.80
CA GLY A 10 16.68 0.11 -11.19
C GLY A 10 15.60 0.63 -12.13
N GLU A 11 15.96 0.75 -13.42
CA GLU A 11 15.04 1.19 -14.47
C GLU A 11 13.95 0.16 -14.76
N THR A 12 14.20 -1.11 -14.42
CA THR A 12 13.29 -2.25 -14.58
C THR A 12 12.28 -2.38 -13.44
N MET A 13 12.31 -1.48 -12.43
CA MET A 13 11.33 -1.42 -11.34
C MET A 13 11.18 -2.76 -10.59
N ILE A 14 12.30 -3.40 -10.25
CA ILE A 14 12.30 -4.68 -9.53
C ILE A 14 11.94 -4.44 -8.07
N PRO A 15 10.89 -5.08 -7.52
CA PRO A 15 10.52 -4.92 -6.11
C PRO A 15 11.64 -5.33 -5.14
N ASP A 16 11.77 -4.59 -4.05
CA ASP A 16 12.53 -5.04 -2.89
C ASP A 16 11.69 -6.06 -2.11
N GLU A 17 12.07 -7.34 -2.21
CA GLU A 17 11.39 -8.43 -1.51
C GLU A 17 11.56 -8.37 0.01
N GLY A 18 12.70 -7.87 0.52
CA GLY A 18 12.93 -7.76 1.96
C GLY A 18 12.07 -6.67 2.59
N TRP A 19 11.96 -5.54 1.90
CA TRP A 19 11.07 -4.45 2.28
C TRP A 19 9.60 -4.85 2.18
N LYS A 20 9.23 -5.56 1.12
CA LYS A 20 7.88 -6.14 0.99
C LYS A 20 7.55 -7.06 2.15
N GLN A 21 8.42 -8.01 2.49
CA GLN A 21 8.22 -8.91 3.63
C GLN A 21 8.11 -8.15 4.96
N TYR A 22 8.86 -7.06 5.11
CA TYR A 22 8.76 -6.21 6.29
C TYR A 22 7.40 -5.50 6.38
N LEU A 23 6.86 -5.00 5.27
CA LEU A 23 5.53 -4.41 5.21
C LEU A 23 4.44 -5.46 5.48
N ASP A 24 4.52 -6.61 4.82
CA ASP A 24 3.61 -7.75 5.03
C ASP A 24 3.55 -8.16 6.51
N HIS A 25 4.64 -7.95 7.27
CA HIS A 25 4.65 -8.17 8.70
C HIS A 25 3.88 -7.06 9.44
N LYS A 26 2.58 -7.33 9.66
CA LYS A 26 1.57 -6.51 10.40
C LYS A 26 0.79 -5.53 9.55
N TRP A 27 1.00 -5.48 8.25
CA TRP A 27 0.09 -4.78 7.37
C TRP A 27 -1.14 -5.64 7.05
N ASN A 28 -2.32 -5.07 7.25
CA ASN A 28 -3.58 -5.66 6.81
C ASN A 28 -4.44 -4.56 6.19
N ARG A 29 -4.53 -4.56 4.86
CA ARG A 29 -5.29 -3.57 4.10
C ARG A 29 -6.77 -3.56 4.47
N ASP A 30 -7.36 -4.72 4.72
CA ASP A 30 -8.79 -4.83 5.03
C ASP A 30 -9.12 -4.10 6.34
N THR A 31 -8.24 -4.21 7.34
CA THR A 31 -8.36 -3.45 8.58
C THR A 31 -8.29 -1.94 8.33
N VAL A 32 -7.38 -1.47 7.46
CA VAL A 32 -7.27 -0.04 7.13
C VAL A 32 -8.53 0.47 6.44
N VAL A 33 -9.07 -0.27 5.47
CA VAL A 33 -10.32 0.07 4.79
C VAL A 33 -11.48 0.11 5.77
N GLU A 34 -11.60 -0.88 6.65
CA GLU A 34 -12.67 -0.94 7.64
C GLU A 34 -12.62 0.20 8.67
N GLU A 35 -11.43 0.53 9.17
CA GLU A 35 -11.25 1.65 10.09
C GLU A 35 -11.49 3.00 9.42
N THR A 36 -10.99 3.20 8.19
CA THR A 36 -11.15 4.46 7.46
C THR A 36 -12.59 4.70 7.00
N ALA A 37 -13.37 3.64 6.74
CA ALA A 37 -14.80 3.74 6.42
C ALA A 37 -15.64 4.35 7.56
N LYS A 38 -15.12 4.36 8.79
CA LYS A 38 -15.79 4.99 9.96
C LYS A 38 -15.74 6.52 9.91
N PHE A 39 -14.90 7.10 9.07
CA PHE A 39 -14.70 8.54 8.94
C PHE A 39 -15.39 9.06 7.67
N PRO A 40 -16.58 9.66 7.77
CA PRO A 40 -17.35 10.10 6.60
C PRO A 40 -16.68 11.24 5.84
N GLU A 41 -15.68 11.91 6.42
CA GLU A 41 -14.90 12.96 5.75
C GLU A 41 -13.84 12.40 4.79
N LEU A 42 -13.53 11.09 4.88
CA LEU A 42 -12.56 10.43 4.03
C LEU A 42 -13.21 9.87 2.77
N THR A 43 -12.52 10.00 1.64
CA THR A 43 -12.90 9.35 0.37
C THR A 43 -11.76 8.42 -0.05
N SER A 44 -12.08 7.14 -0.28
CA SER A 44 -11.09 6.17 -0.75
C SER A 44 -10.55 6.57 -2.13
N GLN A 45 -9.26 6.31 -2.36
CA GLN A 45 -8.66 6.45 -3.70
C GLN A 45 -9.30 5.47 -4.69
N SER A 46 -9.10 5.64 -6.01
CA SER A 46 -9.57 4.66 -7.00
C SER A 46 -8.93 3.29 -6.78
N GLU A 47 -9.63 2.21 -7.14
CA GLU A 47 -9.15 0.83 -6.93
C GLU A 47 -7.76 0.59 -7.55
N THR A 48 -7.47 1.21 -8.69
CA THR A 48 -6.16 1.12 -9.37
C THR A 48 -5.00 1.66 -8.54
N GLU A 49 -5.28 2.58 -7.62
CA GLU A 49 -4.30 3.25 -6.76
C GLU A 49 -4.23 2.65 -5.35
N GLN A 50 -5.15 1.75 -4.99
CA GLN A 50 -5.20 1.05 -3.70
C GLN A 50 -4.37 -0.24 -3.74
N ARG A 51 -3.06 -0.08 -3.96
CA ARG A 51 -2.09 -1.19 -3.98
C ARG A 51 -2.04 -1.93 -2.62
N PRO A 52 -1.48 -3.15 -2.57
CA PRO A 52 -1.52 -3.99 -1.38
C PRO A 52 -1.05 -3.31 -0.09
N HIS A 53 -0.03 -2.45 -0.15
CA HIS A 53 0.57 -1.72 0.97
C HIS A 53 0.16 -0.23 1.05
N LYS A 54 -1.05 0.07 0.58
CA LYS A 54 -1.61 1.42 0.51
C LYS A 54 -2.99 1.49 1.13
#